data_AF-A0A521FEA2-F1
#
_entry.id   AF-A0A521FEA2-F1
#
_cell.length_a   1.000
_cell.length_b   1.000
_cell.length_c   1.000
_cell.angle_alpha   90.00
_cell.angle_beta   90.00
_cell.angle_gamma   90.00
#
_symmetry.space_group_name_H-M   'P 1'
#
loop_
_entity.id
_entity.type
_entity.pdbx_description
1 polymer ?
#
loop_
_entity_poly.entity_id
_entity_poly.type
_entity_poly.pdbx_seq_one_letter_code
_entity_poly.pdbx_strand_id
1 'polypeptide(L)'
;MKKILLFLFLGAVGFTAYSCDNSDDTVVQGTDYDTINQSFDISPSFTKIDDNLYRWSDDFKSPLVQSDMVLIYMQVGTDGGSPIWKLLPYTRYVGNANNDAVDYIFEFSKFAATININSTAAFSLTANPSYYQNKNFRVLILPANGTGTGGAKMAKGTAVDYNDYKSVIKYYNIDESKIKAK
;
A
#
# COMPACT_ATOMS: atom_id res chain seq x y z
N MET A 1 3.89 -84.29 5.72
CA MET A 1 3.27 -83.27 6.59
C MET A 1 4.16 -82.04 6.68
N LYS A 2 3.52 -80.85 6.69
CA LYS A 2 4.06 -79.51 7.00
C LYS A 2 5.22 -78.98 6.12
N LYS A 3 4.91 -78.52 4.91
CA LYS A 3 5.79 -77.57 4.16
C LYS A 3 5.04 -76.38 3.51
N ILE A 4 3.84 -76.07 3.97
CA ILE A 4 3.04 -74.92 3.46
C ILE A 4 2.91 -73.80 4.53
N LEU A 5 3.51 -73.97 5.71
CA LEU A 5 3.31 -73.07 6.86
C LEU A 5 4.27 -71.87 6.93
N LEU A 6 5.17 -71.67 5.95
CA LEU A 6 6.14 -70.57 6.00
C LEU A 6 5.79 -69.38 5.08
N PHE A 7 4.86 -69.53 4.15
CA PHE A 7 4.44 -68.43 3.26
C PHE A 7 3.23 -67.64 3.77
N LEU A 8 2.62 -68.06 4.89
CA LEU A 8 1.44 -67.39 5.47
C LEU A 8 1.77 -66.32 6.54
N PHE A 9 3.05 -66.09 6.85
CA PHE A 9 3.45 -65.11 7.87
C PHE A 9 4.14 -63.85 7.31
N LEU A 10 4.39 -63.77 6.00
CA LEU A 10 4.93 -62.56 5.35
C LEU A 10 3.86 -61.59 4.83
N GLY A 11 2.57 -61.93 4.98
CA GLY A 11 1.44 -61.08 4.55
C GLY A 11 0.76 -60.30 5.67
N ALA A 12 1.26 -60.38 6.91
CA ALA A 12 0.57 -59.87 8.10
C ALA A 12 1.24 -58.65 8.76
N VAL A 13 2.07 -57.90 8.03
CA VAL A 13 2.69 -56.63 8.52
C VAL A 13 2.47 -55.48 7.53
N GLY A 14 1.33 -55.48 6.84
CA GLY A 14 0.98 -54.43 5.85
C GLY A 14 -0.23 -53.57 6.20
N PHE A 15 -0.88 -53.79 7.36
CA PHE A 15 -2.18 -53.20 7.68
C PHE A 15 -2.19 -52.25 8.89
N THR A 16 -1.08 -51.57 9.15
CA THR A 16 -1.08 -50.39 10.04
C THR A 16 -0.58 -49.16 9.28
N ALA A 17 -1.13 -48.92 8.09
CA ALA A 17 -1.21 -47.57 7.59
C ALA A 17 -2.42 -46.94 8.30
N TYR A 18 -2.17 -46.27 9.42
CA TYR A 18 -3.07 -45.24 9.91
C TYR A 18 -3.21 -44.22 8.77
N SER A 19 -4.31 -44.33 8.02
CA SER A 19 -4.81 -43.21 7.24
C SER A 19 -5.29 -42.20 8.28
N CYS A 20 -4.46 -41.21 8.60
CA CYS A 20 -5.00 -39.91 8.98
C CYS A 20 -5.77 -39.44 7.74
N ASP A 21 -7.03 -39.82 7.67
CA ASP A 21 -7.97 -39.12 6.82
C ASP A 21 -8.12 -37.72 7.44
N ASN A 22 -7.22 -36.82 7.03
CA ASN A 22 -7.46 -35.39 7.15
C ASN A 22 -8.46 -35.02 6.03
N SER A 23 -9.67 -35.58 6.10
CA SER A 23 -10.85 -35.07 5.39
C SER A 23 -11.43 -33.87 6.14
N ASP A 24 -10.53 -33.03 6.64
CA ASP A 24 -10.79 -31.67 7.08
C ASP A 24 -10.03 -30.72 6.15
N ASP A 25 -10.12 -31.00 4.84
CA ASP A 25 -10.14 -29.94 3.82
C ASP A 25 -11.49 -29.23 3.95
N THR A 26 -11.75 -28.67 5.14
CA THR A 26 -12.31 -27.33 5.12
C THR A 26 -11.29 -26.57 4.33
N VAL A 27 -11.62 -26.34 3.05
CA VAL A 27 -11.24 -25.10 2.43
C VAL A 27 -11.80 -24.07 3.41
N VAL A 28 -11.01 -23.70 4.42
CA VAL A 28 -11.01 -22.36 4.92
C VAL A 28 -10.84 -21.62 3.63
N GLN A 29 -11.99 -21.18 3.09
CA GLN A 29 -12.08 -20.20 2.05
C GLN A 29 -11.39 -19.04 2.74
N GLY A 30 -10.05 -19.05 2.66
CA GLY A 30 -9.20 -18.05 3.25
C GLY A 30 -9.76 -16.83 2.62
N THR A 31 -10.48 -16.05 3.43
CA THR A 31 -11.19 -14.87 2.98
C THR A 31 -10.23 -14.21 2.03
N ASP A 32 -10.62 -14.16 0.75
CA ASP A 32 -9.73 -13.67 -0.29
C ASP A 32 -9.48 -12.20 0.07
N TYR A 33 -8.38 -11.97 0.79
CA TYR A 33 -7.85 -10.66 0.96
C TYR A 33 -7.18 -10.36 -0.39
N ASP A 34 -7.99 -10.15 -1.42
CA ASP A 34 -7.70 -9.21 -2.50
C ASP A 34 -7.44 -7.87 -1.80
N THR A 35 -6.23 -7.77 -1.26
CA THR A 35 -5.77 -6.75 -0.31
C THR A 35 -5.33 -5.51 -1.08
N ILE A 36 -5.64 -5.42 -2.39
CA ILE A 36 -5.40 -4.24 -3.22
C ILE A 36 -6.52 -3.20 -3.00
N ASN A 37 -7.65 -3.59 -2.42
CA ASN A 37 -8.78 -2.70 -2.07
C ASN A 37 -8.46 -1.60 -1.03
N GLN A 38 -7.20 -1.45 -0.63
CA GLN A 38 -6.76 -0.41 0.28
C GLN A 38 -6.10 0.79 -0.42
N SER A 39 -5.64 0.69 -1.66
CA SER A 39 -5.09 1.87 -2.35
C SER A 39 -6.23 2.73 -2.95
N PHE A 40 -6.20 4.04 -2.72
CA PHE A 40 -7.26 4.95 -3.15
C PHE A 40 -6.74 6.33 -3.53
N ASP A 41 -7.51 7.02 -4.36
CA ASP A 41 -7.27 8.42 -4.71
C ASP A 41 -8.09 9.33 -3.78
N ILE A 42 -7.54 10.49 -3.42
CA ILE A 42 -8.23 11.52 -2.63
C ILE A 42 -8.08 12.90 -3.27
N SER A 43 -9.15 13.69 -3.19
CA SER A 43 -9.16 15.13 -3.47
C SER A 43 -9.54 15.89 -2.19
N PRO A 44 -8.64 15.94 -1.19
CA PRO A 44 -9.02 16.37 0.16
C PRO A 44 -9.35 17.85 0.23
N SER A 45 -10.29 18.18 1.11
CA SER A 45 -10.45 19.54 1.64
C SER A 45 -9.57 19.69 2.87
N PHE A 46 -8.50 20.49 2.79
CA PHE A 46 -7.61 20.72 3.92
C PHE A 46 -8.22 21.70 4.93
N THR A 47 -8.10 21.38 6.21
CA THR A 47 -8.45 22.25 7.32
C THR A 47 -7.27 23.16 7.64
N LYS A 48 -7.56 24.46 7.77
CA LYS A 48 -6.59 25.44 8.25
C LYS A 48 -6.29 25.19 9.74
N ILE A 49 -5.03 24.97 10.09
CA ILE A 49 -4.57 24.92 11.49
C ILE A 49 -4.07 26.31 11.89
N ASP A 50 -3.26 26.93 11.03
CA ASP A 50 -2.81 28.32 11.14
C ASP A 50 -2.55 28.89 9.73
N ASP A 51 -1.90 30.06 9.62
CA ASP A 51 -1.63 30.70 8.32
C ASP A 51 -0.58 29.99 7.47
N ASN A 52 0.25 29.13 8.06
CA ASN A 52 1.35 28.42 7.42
C ASN A 52 1.18 26.90 7.44
N LEU A 53 0.12 26.37 8.07
CA LEU A 53 -0.18 24.93 8.14
C LEU A 53 -1.64 24.63 7.77
N TYR A 54 -1.78 23.76 6.76
CA TYR A 54 -3.04 23.13 6.37
C TYR A 54 -2.93 21.61 6.54
N ARG A 55 -3.97 21.00 7.10
CA ARG A 55 -3.99 19.58 7.46
C ARG A 55 -5.21 18.87 6.92
N TRP A 56 -4.99 17.66 6.41
CA TRP A 56 -6.02 16.67 6.17
C TRP A 56 -5.67 15.39 6.93
N SER A 57 -6.67 14.74 7.51
CA SER A 57 -6.53 13.45 8.18
C SER A 57 -7.78 12.64 7.97
N ASP A 58 -7.62 11.34 7.75
CA ASP A 58 -8.72 10.41 7.55
C ASP A 58 -8.31 8.99 7.93
N ASP A 59 -9.29 8.24 8.42
CA ASP A 59 -9.12 6.88 8.88
C ASP A 59 -9.08 5.91 7.69
N PHE A 60 -8.25 4.87 7.77
CA PHE A 60 -8.33 3.76 6.85
C PHE A 60 -9.65 3.01 7.03
N LYS A 61 -10.20 2.46 5.95
CA LYS A 61 -11.46 1.68 5.99
C LYS A 61 -11.39 0.52 6.98
N SER A 62 -10.20 -0.06 7.12
CA SER A 62 -9.85 -1.07 8.10
C SER A 62 -8.47 -0.75 8.65
N PRO A 63 -8.17 -1.07 9.92
CA PRO A 63 -6.83 -0.93 10.46
C PRO A 63 -5.83 -1.71 9.61
N LEU A 64 -4.68 -1.09 9.33
CA LEU A 64 -3.58 -1.72 8.60
C LEU A 64 -3.08 -2.97 9.35
N VAL A 65 -2.57 -3.95 8.62
CA VAL A 65 -1.82 -5.05 9.23
C VAL A 65 -0.43 -4.51 9.61
N GLN A 66 0.19 -5.06 10.66
CA GLN A 66 1.46 -4.52 11.22
C GLN A 66 2.60 -4.42 10.18
N SER A 67 2.52 -5.21 9.10
CA SER A 67 3.45 -5.20 7.98
C SER A 67 3.11 -4.18 6.89
N ASP A 68 2.00 -3.47 6.93
CA ASP A 68 1.66 -2.63 5.77
C ASP A 68 2.46 -1.32 5.77
N MET A 69 2.80 -0.88 4.57
CA MET A 69 3.52 0.36 4.28
C MET A 69 2.59 1.30 3.54
N VAL A 70 2.67 2.60 3.83
CA VAL A 70 1.89 3.62 3.13
C VAL A 70 2.81 4.53 2.34
N LEU A 71 2.51 4.72 1.06
CA LEU A 71 3.11 5.74 0.21
C LEU A 71 2.02 6.72 -0.22
N ILE A 72 2.32 8.01 -0.18
CA ILE A 72 1.41 9.04 -0.69
C ILE A 72 2.11 9.79 -1.82
N TYR A 73 1.49 9.77 -3.00
CA TYR A 73 1.92 10.56 -4.14
C TYR A 73 0.99 11.74 -4.34
N MET A 74 1.53 12.93 -4.59
CA MET A 74 0.76 14.09 -5.02
C MET A 74 0.79 14.19 -6.55
N GLN A 75 -0.36 14.48 -7.15
CA GLN A 75 -0.41 14.83 -8.58
C GLN A 75 0.17 16.23 -8.77
N VAL A 76 1.29 16.33 -9.49
CA VAL A 76 1.98 17.61 -9.78
C VAL A 76 1.71 18.14 -11.18
N GLY A 77 1.05 17.34 -12.03
CA GLY A 77 0.70 17.72 -13.39
C GLY A 77 0.07 16.58 -14.16
N THR A 78 0.06 16.73 -15.48
CA THR A 78 -0.37 15.71 -16.43
C THR A 78 0.51 15.74 -17.67
N ASP A 79 0.78 14.57 -18.26
CA ASP A 79 1.46 14.41 -19.55
C ASP A 79 0.59 13.52 -20.46
N GLY A 80 0.18 14.06 -21.62
CA GLY A 80 -0.74 13.35 -22.52
C GLY A 80 -2.05 12.90 -21.87
N GLY A 81 -2.54 13.63 -20.87
CA GLY A 81 -3.73 13.26 -20.08
C GLY A 81 -3.49 12.26 -18.94
N SER A 82 -2.27 11.73 -18.81
CA SER A 82 -1.88 10.86 -17.69
C SER A 82 -1.35 11.68 -16.52
N PRO A 83 -1.73 11.39 -15.26
CA PRO A 83 -1.24 12.13 -14.08
C PRO A 83 0.27 11.94 -13.89
N ILE A 84 0.96 13.01 -13.52
CA ILE A 84 2.35 12.99 -13.07
C ILE A 84 2.34 12.97 -11.54
N TRP A 85 2.85 11.88 -10.97
CA TRP A 85 2.87 11.62 -9.54
C TRP A 85 4.23 11.94 -8.93
N LYS A 86 4.23 12.57 -7.75
CA LYS A 86 5.43 12.85 -6.98
C LYS A 86 5.28 12.34 -5.55
N LEU A 87 6.21 11.49 -5.11
CA LEU A 87 6.21 10.93 -3.77
C LEU A 87 6.35 12.04 -2.71
N LEU A 88 5.63 11.91 -1.60
CA LEU A 88 5.83 12.72 -0.40
C LEU A 88 6.87 12.06 0.53
N PRO A 89 7.73 12.82 1.24
CA PRO A 89 7.71 14.28 1.34
C PRO A 89 8.22 14.98 0.08
N TYR A 90 7.67 16.15 -0.21
CA TYR A 90 8.08 16.99 -1.35
C TYR A 90 8.06 18.47 -0.98
N THR A 91 9.18 19.15 -1.23
CA THR A 91 9.32 20.60 -1.04
C THR A 91 9.19 21.33 -2.38
N ARG A 92 8.29 22.32 -2.42
CA ARG A 92 8.14 23.26 -3.54
C ARG A 92 8.63 24.64 -3.15
N TYR A 93 9.72 25.08 -3.76
CA TYR A 93 10.18 26.46 -3.64
C TYR A 93 9.24 27.43 -4.36
N VAL A 94 8.90 28.53 -3.70
CA VAL A 94 8.01 29.59 -4.21
C VAL A 94 8.69 30.39 -5.33
N GLY A 95 10.02 30.50 -5.29
CA GLY A 95 10.80 31.27 -6.27
C GLY A 95 10.79 32.78 -6.02
N ASN A 96 10.52 33.21 -4.79
CA ASN A 96 10.62 34.60 -4.37
C ASN A 96 12.01 34.92 -3.78
N ALA A 97 12.27 36.20 -3.48
CA ALA A 97 13.56 36.67 -2.96
C ALA A 97 13.92 36.10 -1.57
N ASN A 98 12.92 35.64 -0.81
CA ASN A 98 13.11 35.10 0.54
C ASN A 98 13.41 33.59 0.56
N ASN A 99 13.48 32.95 -0.62
CA ASN A 99 13.60 31.49 -0.76
C ASN A 99 12.52 30.73 0.02
N ASP A 100 11.30 31.28 0.05
CA ASP A 100 10.17 30.62 0.71
C ASP A 100 9.87 29.28 0.06
N ALA A 101 9.39 28.35 0.88
CA ALA A 101 9.11 26.97 0.48
C ALA A 101 7.79 26.49 1.07
N VAL A 102 7.17 25.55 0.37
CA VAL A 102 5.99 24.82 0.81
C VAL A 102 6.31 23.33 0.83
N ASP A 103 6.20 22.71 2.00
CA ASP A 103 6.46 21.31 2.26
C ASP A 103 5.16 20.52 2.31
N TYR A 104 5.08 19.50 1.48
CA TYR A 104 4.03 18.49 1.50
C TYR A 104 4.59 17.26 2.20
N ILE A 105 4.13 16.99 3.42
CA ILE A 105 4.59 15.85 4.23
C ILE A 105 3.42 15.01 4.67
N PHE A 106 3.67 13.73 4.97
CA PHE A 106 2.65 12.85 5.52
C PHE A 106 3.19 12.01 6.66
N GLU A 107 2.25 11.57 7.49
CA GLU A 107 2.45 10.59 8.55
C GLU A 107 1.28 9.60 8.51
N PHE A 108 1.50 8.38 8.95
CA PHE A 108 0.43 7.40 9.08
C PHE A 108 0.62 6.56 10.33
N SER A 109 -0.47 6.03 10.84
CA SER A 109 -0.51 5.03 11.89
C SER A 109 -1.19 3.77 11.36
N LYS A 110 -1.41 2.79 12.23
CA LYS A 110 -2.27 1.64 11.90
C LYS A 110 -3.69 2.06 11.48
N PHE A 111 -4.17 3.22 11.91
CA PHE A 111 -5.59 3.58 11.81
C PHE A 111 -5.88 4.69 10.82
N ALA A 112 -4.94 5.60 10.56
CA ALA A 112 -5.19 6.80 9.80
C ALA A 112 -3.93 7.30 9.08
N ALA A 113 -4.14 8.10 8.05
CA ALA A 113 -3.10 8.92 7.41
C ALA A 113 -3.38 10.40 7.62
N THR A 114 -2.33 11.20 7.75
CA THR A 114 -2.41 12.65 7.84
C THR A 114 -1.45 13.27 6.82
N ILE A 115 -1.93 14.26 6.08
CA ILE A 115 -1.13 15.09 5.17
C ILE A 115 -1.07 16.49 5.74
N ASN A 116 0.14 17.00 5.91
CA ASN A 116 0.40 18.37 6.32
C ASN A 116 1.03 19.15 5.16
N ILE A 117 0.50 20.34 4.88
CA ILE A 117 1.08 21.31 3.96
C ILE A 117 1.59 22.45 4.83
N ASN A 118 2.90 22.55 4.95
CA ASN A 118 3.58 23.58 5.74
C ASN A 118 4.23 24.59 4.81
N SER A 119 4.38 25.83 5.25
CA SER A 119 5.23 26.80 4.58
C SER A 119 6.25 27.40 5.52
N THR A 120 7.25 28.09 4.96
CA THR A 120 8.09 29.00 5.73
C THR A 120 7.22 30.05 6.45
N ALA A 121 7.68 30.51 7.61
CA ALA A 121 6.92 31.41 8.49
C ALA A 121 6.52 32.74 7.81
N ALA A 122 7.32 33.22 6.86
CA ALA A 122 7.05 34.45 6.13
C ALA A 122 6.04 34.30 4.97
N PHE A 123 5.65 33.08 4.62
CA PHE A 123 4.79 32.80 3.46
C PHE A 123 3.41 32.30 3.86
N SER A 124 2.38 33.16 3.84
CA SER A 124 1.02 32.76 4.21
C SER A 124 0.39 31.81 3.18
N LEU A 125 0.05 30.58 3.58
CA LEU A 125 -0.76 29.67 2.77
C LEU A 125 -2.19 30.17 2.63
N THR A 126 -2.76 30.82 3.64
CA THR A 126 -4.10 31.43 3.57
C THR A 126 -4.22 32.42 2.41
N ALA A 127 -3.19 33.24 2.19
CA ALA A 127 -3.14 34.17 1.07
C ALA A 127 -2.85 33.49 -0.28
N ASN A 128 -2.40 32.24 -0.28
CA ASN A 128 -1.95 31.50 -1.47
C ASN A 128 -2.67 30.13 -1.58
N PRO A 129 -4.00 30.12 -1.79
CA PRO A 129 -4.80 28.90 -1.74
C PRO A 129 -4.41 27.82 -2.76
N SER A 130 -3.75 28.19 -3.86
CA SER A 130 -3.28 27.24 -4.88
C SER A 130 -2.30 26.18 -4.35
N TYR A 131 -1.72 26.37 -3.17
CA TYR A 131 -0.82 25.38 -2.57
C TYR A 131 -1.56 24.23 -1.86
N TYR A 132 -2.80 24.43 -1.39
CA TYR A 132 -3.56 23.39 -0.69
C TYR A 132 -4.92 23.05 -1.33
N GLN A 133 -5.47 23.91 -2.18
CA GLN A 133 -6.73 23.64 -2.88
C GLN A 133 -6.51 22.84 -4.17
N ASN A 134 -7.54 22.07 -4.57
CA ASN A 134 -7.60 21.30 -5.80
C ASN A 134 -6.36 20.39 -5.98
N LYS A 135 -5.94 19.75 -4.89
CA LYS A 135 -4.86 18.77 -4.89
C LYS A 135 -5.45 17.38 -4.95
N ASN A 136 -4.81 16.53 -5.75
CA ASN A 136 -5.12 15.12 -5.83
C ASN A 136 -3.93 14.34 -5.29
N PHE A 137 -4.22 13.33 -4.49
CA PHE A 137 -3.22 12.40 -3.98
C PHE A 137 -3.64 10.97 -4.27
N ARG A 138 -2.65 10.11 -4.45
CA ARG A 138 -2.82 8.66 -4.53
C ARG A 138 -2.15 8.05 -3.30
N VAL A 139 -2.96 7.40 -2.48
CA VAL A 139 -2.52 6.68 -1.29
C VAL A 139 -2.38 5.21 -1.66
N LEU A 140 -1.15 4.71 -1.64
CA LEU A 140 -0.85 3.30 -1.86
C LEU A 140 -0.61 2.62 -0.52
N ILE A 141 -1.34 1.54 -0.27
CA ILE A 141 -1.12 0.66 0.88
C ILE A 141 -0.50 -0.63 0.34
N LEU A 142 0.72 -0.91 0.79
CA LEU A 142 1.58 -1.97 0.27
C LEU A 142 1.88 -2.99 1.38
N PRO A 143 1.88 -4.30 1.08
CA PRO A 143 2.30 -5.31 2.05
C PRO A 143 3.83 -5.29 2.27
N ALA A 144 4.34 -5.40 3.50
CA ALA A 144 5.81 -5.49 3.73
C ALA A 144 6.41 -6.85 3.38
N ASN A 145 5.63 -7.93 3.32
CA ASN A 145 6.14 -9.19 2.78
C ASN A 145 6.12 -9.10 1.26
N GLY A 146 7.32 -9.06 0.68
CA GLY A 146 7.53 -9.02 -0.77
C GLY A 146 6.81 -10.09 -1.60
N THR A 147 6.27 -11.11 -0.97
CA THR A 147 5.25 -11.95 -1.57
C THR A 147 3.95 -11.15 -1.61
N GLY A 148 3.81 -10.23 -2.58
CA GLY A 148 2.61 -9.43 -2.75
C GLY A 148 1.36 -10.28 -2.55
N THR A 149 0.50 -9.83 -1.64
CA THR A 149 -0.75 -10.50 -1.31
C THR A 149 -1.61 -10.58 -2.59
N GLY A 150 -2.07 -11.78 -2.95
CA GLY A 150 -2.69 -12.08 -4.24
C GLY A 150 -1.81 -12.83 -5.26
N GLY A 151 -0.65 -13.33 -4.85
CA GLY A 151 0.24 -14.11 -5.75
C GLY A 151 1.14 -13.25 -6.63
N ALA A 152 1.20 -11.94 -6.39
CA ALA A 152 2.17 -11.05 -6.99
C ALA A 152 3.56 -11.37 -6.41
N LYS A 153 4.28 -12.27 -7.08
CA LYS A 153 5.66 -12.59 -6.72
C LYS A 153 6.50 -11.32 -6.84
N MET A 154 7.35 -11.05 -5.83
CA MET A 154 8.52 -10.18 -5.99
C MET A 154 9.14 -10.42 -7.36
N ALA A 155 9.36 -9.36 -8.13
CA ALA A 155 10.39 -9.42 -9.16
C ALA A 155 11.73 -9.63 -8.43
N LYS A 156 12.20 -10.88 -8.39
CA LYS A 156 13.44 -11.25 -7.70
C LYS A 156 14.60 -10.45 -8.31
N GLY A 157 15.19 -9.53 -7.53
CA GLY A 157 16.48 -8.92 -7.84
C GLY A 157 16.49 -7.46 -8.32
N THR A 158 15.41 -6.69 -8.19
CA THR A 158 15.44 -5.25 -8.50
C THR A 158 15.01 -4.43 -7.29
N ALA A 159 15.86 -3.50 -6.84
CA ALA A 159 15.47 -2.52 -5.83
C ALA A 159 14.33 -1.65 -6.38
N VAL A 160 13.31 -1.39 -5.56
CA VAL A 160 12.22 -0.48 -5.92
C VAL A 160 12.70 0.95 -5.75
N ASP A 161 12.57 1.76 -6.79
CA ASP A 161 12.66 3.20 -6.64
C ASP A 161 11.28 3.74 -6.29
N TYR A 162 11.05 4.02 -5.01
CA TYR A 162 9.78 4.56 -4.54
C TYR A 162 9.50 5.97 -5.07
N ASN A 163 10.50 6.72 -5.54
CA ASN A 163 10.26 8.03 -6.14
C ASN A 163 9.63 7.91 -7.53
N ASP A 164 9.91 6.82 -8.26
CA ASP A 164 9.26 6.50 -9.51
C ASP A 164 7.96 5.73 -9.25
N TYR A 165 6.84 6.44 -9.39
CA TYR A 165 5.50 5.86 -9.28
C TYR A 165 5.34 4.58 -10.13
N LYS A 166 5.84 4.57 -11.37
CA LYS A 166 5.69 3.41 -12.27
C LYS A 166 6.51 2.22 -11.80
N SER A 167 7.66 2.46 -11.17
CA SER A 167 8.48 1.43 -10.53
C SER A 167 7.70 0.72 -9.42
N VAL A 168 7.02 1.48 -8.56
CA VAL A 168 6.18 0.92 -7.48
C VAL A 168 4.99 0.12 -8.02
N ILE A 169 4.23 0.69 -8.95
CA ILE A 169 3.08 -0.02 -9.56
C ILE A 169 3.50 -1.33 -10.19
N LYS A 170 4.59 -1.33 -10.97
CA LYS A 170 5.12 -2.52 -11.62
C LYS A 170 5.62 -3.54 -10.59
N TYR A 171 6.33 -3.10 -9.57
CA TYR A 171 6.95 -4.00 -8.60
C TYR A 171 5.93 -4.74 -7.74
N TYR A 172 4.91 -4.02 -7.26
CA TYR A 172 3.84 -4.59 -6.44
C TYR A 172 2.68 -5.15 -7.27
N ASN A 173 2.78 -5.12 -8.60
CA ASN A 173 1.74 -5.55 -9.54
C ASN A 173 0.37 -4.94 -9.22
N ILE A 174 0.35 -3.63 -8.98
CA ILE A 174 -0.85 -2.90 -8.60
C ILE A 174 -1.72 -2.70 -9.83
N ASP A 175 -2.94 -3.22 -9.79
CA ASP A 175 -3.96 -2.95 -10.81
C ASP A 175 -4.56 -1.56 -10.58
N GLU A 176 -4.06 -0.57 -11.32
CA GLU A 176 -4.53 0.82 -11.22
C GLU A 176 -6.03 0.98 -11.54
N SER A 177 -6.65 0.06 -12.28
CA SER A 177 -8.09 0.11 -12.57
C SER A 177 -8.95 -0.14 -11.32
N LYS A 178 -8.38 -0.79 -10.31
CA LYS A 178 -9.01 -1.02 -9.00
C LYS A 178 -8.85 0.16 -8.04
N ILE A 179 -7.96 1.11 -8.31
CA ILE A 179 -7.82 2.33 -7.50
C ILE A 179 -9.05 3.20 -7.74
N LYS A 180 -9.81 3.49 -6.67
CA LYS A 180 -11.00 4.33 -6.70
C LYS A 180 -10.78 5.61 -5.89
N ALA A 181 -11.52 6.65 -6.24
CA ALA A 181 -11.67 7.81 -5.37
C ALA A 181 -12.36 7.38 -4.07
N LYS A 182 -11.84 7.84 -2.94
CA LYS A 182 -12.46 7.68 -1.63
C LYS A 182 -13.50 8.76 -1.37
#